data_AF-I4B8L8-F1
#
_entry.id   AF-I4B8L8-F1
#
_cell.length_a   1.000
_cell.length_b   1.000
_cell.length_c   1.000
_cell.angle_alpha   90.00
_cell.angle_beta   90.00
_cell.angle_gamma   90.00
#
_symmetry.space_group_name_H-M   'P 1'
#
loop_
_entity.id
_entity.type
_entity.pdbx_description
1 polymer ?
#
loop_
_entity_poly.entity_id
_entity_poly.type
_entity_poly.pdbx_seq_one_letter_code
_entity_poly.pdbx_strand_id
1 'polypeptide(L)'
;MKATLLITGDSKDFGHGHQVRMHNLALELKRRQLTTLHSVAQPGEVLRLPLEVGVVVLDRRDTDFNTIAGQTTAVSVAIDNRGAARAQADIVIDALPHMSMTAGEYEKALRHVILPRQLTAMPSEVAKARITLCRTKAEAEANADFKASSGVLSPADYLTQMQLSSRPALYFGQALFEALYAGKHVQLYPISDYHMQLAEDLVRRLNENNALLQALDGLGLTRVADLLQGVHRKNQGKP
;
A
#
# COMPACT_ATOMS: atom_id res chain seq x y z
N MET A 1 -21.02 -15.04 11.30
CA MET A 1 -19.66 -14.47 11.31
C MET A 1 -19.67 -13.26 10.39
N LYS A 2 -19.29 -12.07 10.90
CA LYS A 2 -19.29 -10.85 10.08
C LYS A 2 -18.09 -10.84 9.12
N ALA A 3 -18.26 -10.30 7.92
CA ALA A 3 -17.21 -10.22 6.91
C ALA A 3 -16.33 -8.97 7.07
N THR A 4 -15.11 -9.01 6.51
CA THR A 4 -14.32 -7.82 6.16
C THR A 4 -14.67 -7.42 4.74
N LEU A 5 -15.14 -6.19 4.53
CA LEU A 5 -15.29 -5.60 3.20
C LEU A 5 -14.04 -4.80 2.86
N LEU A 6 -13.39 -5.13 1.75
CA LEU A 6 -12.29 -4.38 1.17
C LEU A 6 -12.83 -3.56 -0.01
N ILE A 7 -12.66 -2.24 0.02
CA ILE A 7 -13.09 -1.32 -1.02
C ILE A 7 -11.87 -0.69 -1.68
N THR A 8 -11.82 -0.78 -3.00
CA THR A 8 -10.84 -0.09 -3.86
C THR A 8 -11.55 0.75 -4.91
N GLY A 9 -10.88 1.77 -5.46
CA GLY A 9 -11.33 2.46 -6.68
C GLY A 9 -11.09 1.64 -7.96
N ASP A 10 -11.60 2.10 -9.10
CA ASP A 10 -11.24 1.54 -10.41
C ASP A 10 -9.73 1.68 -10.64
N SER A 11 -9.08 0.60 -11.03
CA SER A 11 -7.63 0.57 -11.29
C SER A 11 -7.25 1.41 -12.52
N LYS A 12 -8.21 1.68 -13.43
CA LYS A 12 -8.02 2.58 -14.56
C LYS A 12 -7.77 4.03 -14.14
N ASP A 13 -8.36 4.45 -13.02
CA ASP A 13 -8.34 5.84 -12.57
C ASP A 13 -7.25 6.13 -11.53
N PHE A 14 -6.88 5.13 -10.69
CA PHE A 14 -6.01 5.38 -9.52
C PHE A 14 -4.77 4.46 -9.41
N GLY A 15 -4.47 3.69 -10.45
CA GLY A 15 -3.25 2.89 -10.55
C GLY A 15 -3.28 1.57 -9.76
N HIS A 16 -2.38 0.66 -10.13
CA HIS A 16 -2.39 -0.72 -9.65
C HIS A 16 -1.95 -0.89 -8.18
N GLY A 17 -1.30 0.13 -7.57
CA GLY A 17 -0.75 0.03 -6.21
C GLY A 17 -1.80 -0.23 -5.13
N HIS A 18 -2.90 0.52 -5.15
CA HIS A 18 -4.01 0.36 -4.21
C HIS A 18 -4.65 -1.04 -4.34
N GLN A 19 -4.90 -1.47 -5.58
CA GLN A 19 -5.49 -2.78 -5.87
C GLN A 19 -4.57 -3.92 -5.43
N VAL A 20 -3.26 -3.84 -5.70
CA VAL A 20 -2.28 -4.86 -5.30
C VAL A 20 -2.19 -4.96 -3.78
N ARG A 21 -2.14 -3.84 -3.06
CA ARG A 21 -2.15 -3.86 -1.58
C ARG A 21 -3.39 -4.54 -1.03
N MET A 22 -4.57 -4.17 -1.53
CA MET A 22 -5.83 -4.75 -1.08
C MET A 22 -5.98 -6.21 -1.47
N HIS A 23 -5.44 -6.62 -2.62
CA HIS A 23 -5.34 -8.02 -3.01
C HIS A 23 -4.46 -8.82 -2.04
N ASN A 24 -3.25 -8.32 -1.73
CA ASN A 24 -2.34 -8.95 -0.77
C ASN A 24 -2.99 -9.07 0.61
N LEU A 25 -3.67 -8.02 1.07
CA LEU A 25 -4.44 -8.04 2.31
C LEU A 25 -5.56 -9.08 2.27
N ALA A 26 -6.33 -9.16 1.17
CA ALA A 26 -7.41 -10.14 1.03
C ALA A 26 -6.90 -11.59 1.13
N LEU A 27 -5.78 -11.90 0.47
CA LEU A 27 -5.17 -13.23 0.53
C LEU A 27 -4.71 -13.58 1.96
N GLU A 28 -4.10 -12.63 2.67
CA GLU A 28 -3.65 -12.83 4.04
C GLU A 28 -4.81 -12.99 5.03
N LEU A 29 -5.89 -12.22 4.87
CA LEU A 29 -7.10 -12.36 5.69
C LEU A 29 -7.78 -13.72 5.44
N LYS A 30 -7.88 -14.18 4.19
CA LYS A 30 -8.40 -15.51 3.85
C LYS A 30 -7.57 -16.63 4.49
N ARG A 31 -6.24 -16.51 4.48
CA ARG A 31 -5.34 -17.47 5.14
C ARG A 31 -5.60 -17.55 6.65
N ARG A 32 -5.99 -16.43 7.26
CA ARG A 32 -6.36 -16.32 8.68
C ARG A 32 -7.82 -16.70 8.95
N GLN A 33 -8.50 -17.30 7.98
CA GLN A 33 -9.89 -17.76 8.06
C GLN A 33 -10.89 -16.63 8.32
N LEU A 34 -10.60 -15.41 7.86
CA LEU A 34 -11.54 -14.30 7.90
C LEU A 34 -12.31 -14.21 6.58
N THR A 35 -13.64 -14.21 6.67
CA THR A 35 -14.53 -14.00 5.51
C THR A 35 -14.28 -12.62 4.94
N THR A 36 -13.86 -12.56 3.68
CA THR A 36 -13.46 -11.31 3.02
C THR A 36 -14.27 -11.11 1.75
N LEU A 37 -14.88 -9.93 1.60
CA LEU A 37 -15.53 -9.45 0.39
C LEU A 37 -14.65 -8.37 -0.23
N HIS A 38 -14.48 -8.38 -1.54
CA HIS A 38 -13.79 -7.32 -2.28
C HIS A 38 -14.78 -6.65 -3.21
N SER A 39 -14.85 -5.33 -3.14
CA SER A 39 -15.68 -4.50 -4.00
C SER A 39 -14.84 -3.40 -4.64
N VAL A 40 -15.02 -3.22 -5.94
CA VAL A 40 -14.62 -2.01 -6.64
C VAL A 40 -15.86 -1.13 -6.70
N ALA A 41 -15.83 0.00 -6.01
CA ALA A 41 -17.00 0.87 -5.84
C ALA A 41 -16.67 2.29 -6.25
N GLN A 42 -17.64 2.98 -6.85
CA GLN A 42 -17.51 4.40 -7.14
C GLN A 42 -17.77 5.25 -5.87
N PRO A 43 -17.20 6.45 -5.74
CA PRO A 43 -17.52 7.33 -4.62
C PRO A 43 -19.03 7.61 -4.54
N GLY A 44 -19.61 7.51 -3.33
CA GLY A 44 -21.04 7.74 -3.10
C GLY A 44 -21.97 6.58 -3.49
N GLU A 45 -21.46 5.52 -4.10
CA GLU A 45 -22.25 4.32 -4.42
C GLU A 45 -22.76 3.65 -3.13
N VAL A 46 -24.04 3.26 -3.12
CA VAL A 46 -24.66 2.51 -2.03
C VAL A 46 -24.47 1.02 -2.27
N LEU A 47 -23.68 0.36 -1.42
CA LEU A 47 -23.35 -1.05 -1.55
C LEU A 47 -24.43 -1.93 -0.94
N ARG A 48 -24.91 -2.92 -1.71
CA ARG A 48 -25.83 -3.97 -1.25
C ARG A 48 -25.08 -5.28 -1.18
N LEU A 49 -24.77 -5.73 0.04
CA LEU A 49 -23.88 -6.87 0.25
C LEU A 49 -24.64 -8.10 0.73
N PRO A 50 -24.21 -9.31 0.32
CA PRO A 50 -24.88 -10.56 0.66
C PRO A 50 -24.64 -10.99 2.11
N LEU A 51 -23.70 -10.37 2.82
CA LEU A 51 -23.30 -10.71 4.18
C LEU A 51 -23.23 -9.45 5.05
N GLU A 52 -23.46 -9.64 6.34
CA GLU A 52 -23.20 -8.62 7.35
C GLU A 52 -21.69 -8.32 7.41
N VAL A 53 -21.33 -7.04 7.38
CA VAL A 53 -19.94 -6.57 7.45
C VAL A 53 -19.65 -6.09 8.87
N GLY A 54 -18.54 -6.57 9.42
CA GLY A 54 -18.04 -6.15 10.74
C GLY A 54 -16.91 -5.14 10.65
N VAL A 55 -16.20 -5.13 9.52
CA VAL A 55 -15.08 -4.23 9.25
C VAL A 55 -15.09 -3.80 7.78
N VAL A 56 -14.98 -2.50 7.53
CA VAL A 56 -14.87 -1.92 6.18
C VAL A 56 -13.49 -1.30 6.05
N VAL A 57 -12.72 -1.74 5.06
CA VAL A 57 -11.40 -1.21 4.75
C VAL A 57 -11.47 -0.47 3.43
N LEU A 58 -11.06 0.80 3.41
CA LEU A 58 -10.99 1.63 2.22
C LEU A 58 -9.54 1.97 1.89
N ASP A 59 -9.08 1.58 0.70
CA ASP A 59 -7.80 2.01 0.11
C ASP A 59 -8.09 2.71 -1.23
N ARG A 60 -8.47 3.98 -1.14
CA ARG A 60 -8.80 4.89 -2.25
C ARG A 60 -8.42 6.29 -1.82
N ARG A 61 -7.86 7.11 -2.72
CA ARG A 61 -7.51 8.50 -2.38
C ARG A 61 -8.74 9.40 -2.31
N ASP A 62 -8.65 10.44 -1.49
CA ASP A 62 -9.51 11.64 -1.50
C ASP A 62 -11.03 11.42 -1.57
N THR A 63 -11.51 10.35 -0.95
CA THR A 63 -12.92 9.91 -1.03
C THR A 63 -13.42 9.44 0.32
N ASP A 64 -14.74 9.47 0.49
CA ASP A 64 -15.46 8.95 1.66
C ASP A 64 -15.65 7.43 1.63
N PHE A 65 -16.05 6.87 2.77
CA PHE A 65 -16.58 5.52 2.81
C PHE A 65 -17.91 5.42 2.05
N ASN A 66 -18.09 4.32 1.33
CA ASN A 66 -19.36 4.00 0.71
C ASN A 66 -20.40 3.62 1.76
N THR A 67 -21.63 4.09 1.58
CA THR A 67 -22.78 3.65 2.39
C THR A 67 -23.07 2.17 2.13
N ILE A 68 -23.25 1.38 3.19
CA ILE A 68 -23.64 -0.03 3.08
C ILE A 68 -25.11 -0.14 3.48
N ALA A 69 -25.96 -0.53 2.54
CA ALA A 69 -27.40 -0.61 2.76
C ALA A 69 -27.73 -1.61 3.89
N GLY A 70 -28.49 -1.14 4.88
CA GLY A 70 -28.94 -1.97 6.00
C GLY A 70 -27.86 -2.30 7.04
N GLN A 71 -26.69 -1.64 7.02
CA GLN A 71 -25.60 -1.89 7.97
C GLN A 71 -25.09 -0.58 8.58
N THR A 72 -24.99 -0.52 9.91
CA THR A 72 -24.63 0.73 10.64
C THR A 72 -23.48 0.56 11.64
N THR A 73 -22.99 -0.66 11.88
CA THR A 73 -22.09 -0.96 13.01
C THR A 73 -20.71 -1.48 12.61
N ALA A 74 -20.36 -1.42 11.33
CA ALA A 74 -19.05 -1.88 10.87
C ALA A 74 -17.96 -0.90 11.30
N VAL A 75 -16.83 -1.43 11.76
CA VAL A 75 -15.64 -0.61 12.07
C VAL A 75 -14.99 -0.15 10.77
N SER A 76 -14.75 1.15 10.64
CA SER A 76 -14.18 1.76 9.44
C SER A 76 -12.66 1.90 9.54
N VAL A 77 -11.94 1.41 8.52
CA VAL A 77 -10.48 1.42 8.45
C VAL A 77 -10.04 2.09 7.16
N ALA A 78 -9.37 3.23 7.25
CA ALA A 78 -8.83 3.94 6.10
C ALA A 78 -7.33 3.61 5.93
N ILE A 79 -6.95 3.10 4.77
CA ILE A 79 -5.57 2.80 4.39
C ILE A 79 -5.13 3.81 3.34
N ASP A 80 -4.01 4.52 3.61
CA ASP A 80 -3.37 5.46 2.67
C ASP A 80 -4.35 6.48 2.03
N ASN A 81 -5.44 6.79 2.75
CA ASN A 81 -6.44 7.77 2.36
C ASN A 81 -6.07 9.15 2.94
N ARG A 82 -6.26 10.17 2.11
CA ARG A 82 -5.94 11.57 2.41
C ARG A 82 -7.14 12.51 2.34
N GLY A 83 -8.32 11.97 2.06
CA GLY A 83 -9.59 12.69 2.01
C GLY A 83 -10.43 12.51 3.26
N ALA A 84 -11.72 12.77 3.10
CA ALA A 84 -12.66 12.80 4.20
C ALA A 84 -12.91 11.42 4.87
N ALA A 85 -12.69 10.30 4.18
CA ALA A 85 -12.70 8.98 4.85
C ALA A 85 -11.67 8.87 5.97
N ARG A 86 -10.51 9.55 5.88
CA ARG A 86 -9.54 9.57 6.99
C ARG A 86 -10.16 10.11 8.28
N ALA A 87 -11.00 11.13 8.19
CA ALA A 87 -11.69 11.72 9.34
C ALA A 87 -12.89 10.89 9.82
N GLN A 88 -13.49 10.09 8.94
CA GLN A 88 -14.60 9.18 9.25
C GLN A 88 -14.15 7.83 9.82
N ALA A 89 -12.86 7.49 9.66
CA ALA A 89 -12.33 6.19 10.02
C ALA A 89 -12.17 6.04 11.54
N ASP A 90 -12.61 4.90 12.08
CA ASP A 90 -12.26 4.48 13.44
C ASP A 90 -10.76 4.22 13.57
N ILE A 91 -10.14 3.75 12.48
CA ILE A 91 -8.72 3.39 12.41
C ILE A 91 -8.12 3.92 11.12
N VAL A 92 -6.98 4.60 11.24
CA VAL A 92 -6.20 5.10 10.10
C VAL A 92 -4.86 4.38 10.03
N ILE A 93 -4.50 3.90 8.83
CA ILE A 93 -3.23 3.23 8.55
C ILE A 93 -2.54 3.96 7.40
N ASP A 94 -1.45 4.63 7.71
CA ASP A 94 -0.56 5.20 6.71
C ASP A 94 0.33 4.09 6.14
N ALA A 95 0.01 3.60 4.93
CA ALA A 95 0.70 2.49 4.30
C ALA A 95 1.77 2.93 3.28
N LEU A 96 1.92 4.24 3.06
CA LEU A 96 3.05 4.84 2.34
C LEU A 96 3.46 6.13 3.07
N PRO A 97 4.77 6.42 3.14
CA PRO A 97 5.24 7.64 3.79
C PRO A 97 4.92 8.90 2.99
N HIS A 98 4.83 10.04 3.70
CA HIS A 98 4.47 11.35 3.15
C HIS A 98 5.41 12.45 3.64
N MET A 99 5.64 13.46 2.79
CA MET A 99 6.57 14.56 3.10
C MET A 99 6.19 15.38 4.35
N SER A 100 4.88 15.50 4.64
CA SER A 100 4.37 16.24 5.80
C SER A 100 4.47 15.49 7.13
N MET A 101 4.89 14.22 7.12
CA MET A 101 4.99 13.41 8.33
C MET A 101 6.20 13.82 9.17
N THR A 102 6.04 13.80 10.48
CA THR A 102 7.16 13.83 11.42
C THR A 102 8.07 12.61 11.20
N ALA A 103 9.29 12.62 11.76
CA ALA A 103 10.21 11.49 11.65
C ALA A 103 9.59 10.18 12.16
N GLY A 104 8.91 10.22 13.31
CA GLY A 104 8.27 9.04 13.90
C GLY A 104 7.08 8.53 13.09
N GLU A 105 6.26 9.43 12.52
CA GLU A 105 5.15 9.04 11.63
C GLU A 105 5.67 8.42 10.33
N TYR A 106 6.74 8.97 9.76
CA TYR A 106 7.37 8.45 8.55
C TYR A 106 7.92 7.04 8.78
N GLU A 107 8.64 6.83 9.88
CA GLU A 107 9.15 5.52 10.27
C GLU A 107 8.01 4.52 10.51
N LYS A 108 6.94 4.97 11.18
CA LYS A 108 5.74 4.16 11.38
C LYS A 108 5.07 3.81 10.05
N ALA A 109 5.01 4.73 9.08
CA ALA A 109 4.44 4.44 7.76
C ALA A 109 5.27 3.39 7.01
N LEU A 110 6.61 3.49 7.07
CA LEU A 110 7.51 2.47 6.51
C LEU A 110 7.25 1.06 7.08
N ARG A 111 7.02 0.96 8.40
CA ARG A 111 6.65 -0.31 9.07
C ARG A 111 5.29 -0.86 8.62
N HIS A 112 4.42 -0.04 8.08
CA HIS A 112 3.09 -0.43 7.61
C HIS A 112 2.98 -0.61 6.11
N VAL A 113 4.07 -0.41 5.34
CA VAL A 113 4.07 -0.70 3.92
C VAL A 113 3.67 -2.17 3.69
N ILE A 114 2.60 -2.36 2.94
CA ILE A 114 2.03 -3.68 2.65
C ILE A 114 2.79 -4.26 1.46
N LEU A 115 3.76 -5.13 1.73
CA LEU A 115 4.52 -5.84 0.70
C LEU A 115 3.88 -7.21 0.38
N PRO A 116 4.01 -7.71 -0.87
CA PRO A 116 3.56 -9.06 -1.22
C PRO A 116 4.29 -10.12 -0.39
N ARG A 117 3.58 -11.18 0.00
CA ARG A 117 4.17 -12.25 0.81
C ARG A 117 5.28 -13.01 0.09
N GLN A 118 5.19 -13.13 -1.24
CA GLN A 118 6.24 -13.74 -2.06
C GLN A 118 7.56 -12.98 -1.94
N LEU A 119 7.50 -11.67 -1.72
CA LEU A 119 8.66 -10.83 -1.49
C LEU A 119 9.17 -10.97 -0.05
N THR A 120 8.28 -10.90 0.93
CA THR A 120 8.66 -10.94 2.36
C THR A 120 8.93 -12.33 2.91
N ALA A 121 8.78 -13.37 2.09
CA ALA A 121 9.27 -14.72 2.39
C ALA A 121 10.81 -14.80 2.37
N MET A 122 11.47 -13.84 1.74
CA MET A 122 12.92 -13.70 1.70
C MET A 122 13.39 -12.69 2.76
N PRO A 123 14.63 -12.81 3.28
CA PRO A 123 15.19 -11.79 4.17
C PRO A 123 15.19 -10.40 3.51
N SER A 124 14.94 -9.37 4.30
CA SER A 124 15.03 -7.97 3.85
C SER A 124 16.45 -7.64 3.41
N GLU A 125 16.58 -6.97 2.27
CA GLU A 125 17.85 -6.55 1.66
C GLU A 125 17.97 -5.02 1.63
N VAL A 126 17.18 -4.31 2.44
CA VAL A 126 17.15 -2.83 2.50
C VAL A 126 18.51 -2.19 2.76
N ALA A 127 19.44 -2.88 3.42
CA ALA A 127 20.80 -2.39 3.65
C ALA A 127 21.62 -2.25 2.35
N LYS A 128 21.22 -2.96 1.27
CA LYS A 128 21.83 -2.87 -0.06
C LYS A 128 21.11 -1.86 -0.96
N ALA A 129 19.92 -1.41 -0.57
CA ALA A 129 19.08 -0.55 -1.38
C ALA A 129 19.75 0.80 -1.64
N ARG A 130 19.58 1.31 -2.86
CA ARG A 130 20.11 2.60 -3.28
C ARG A 130 19.07 3.33 -4.10
N ILE A 131 19.11 4.66 -4.06
CA ILE A 131 18.25 5.52 -4.88
C ILE A 131 19.14 6.47 -5.67
N THR A 132 18.94 6.51 -6.97
CA THR A 132 19.36 7.63 -7.81
C THR A 132 18.12 8.43 -8.16
N LEU A 133 18.09 9.70 -7.75
CA LEU A 133 17.02 10.62 -8.11
C LEU A 133 17.26 11.17 -9.52
N CYS A 134 16.37 10.85 -10.44
CA CYS A 134 16.35 11.35 -11.82
C CYS A 134 15.38 12.51 -11.94
N ARG A 135 15.68 13.48 -12.81
CA ARG A 135 14.79 14.62 -13.07
C ARG A 135 13.62 14.25 -13.96
N THR A 136 13.80 13.26 -14.81
CA THR A 136 12.79 12.83 -15.78
C THR A 136 12.68 11.31 -15.86
N LYS A 137 11.52 10.83 -16.33
CA LYS A 137 11.32 9.42 -16.65
C LYS A 137 12.32 8.90 -17.70
N ALA A 138 12.59 9.68 -18.75
CA ALA A 138 13.51 9.30 -19.82
C ALA A 138 14.93 9.08 -19.31
N GLU A 139 15.40 9.93 -18.39
CA GLU A 139 16.70 9.78 -17.73
C GLU A 139 16.79 8.50 -16.89
N ALA A 140 15.74 8.19 -16.12
CA ALA A 140 15.68 6.95 -15.35
C ALA A 140 15.70 5.71 -16.26
N GLU A 141 14.91 5.72 -17.33
CA GLU A 141 14.82 4.61 -18.29
C GLU A 141 16.11 4.38 -19.07
N ALA A 142 16.90 5.43 -19.33
CA ALA A 142 18.20 5.30 -19.99
C ALA A 142 19.22 4.53 -19.14
N ASN A 143 19.04 4.53 -17.81
CA ASN A 143 19.95 3.93 -16.85
C ASN A 143 19.41 2.65 -16.19
N ALA A 144 18.18 2.26 -16.53
CA ALA A 144 17.48 1.13 -15.93
C ALA A 144 17.56 -0.15 -16.77
N ASP A 145 17.64 -1.30 -16.08
CA ASP A 145 17.49 -2.63 -16.68
C ASP A 145 16.05 -3.16 -16.63
N PHE A 146 15.21 -2.55 -15.79
CA PHE A 146 13.77 -2.69 -15.81
C PHE A 146 13.13 -1.32 -16.04
N LYS A 147 12.69 -1.09 -17.28
CA LYS A 147 12.07 0.14 -17.74
C LYS A 147 10.58 0.13 -17.44
N ALA A 148 9.95 1.30 -17.38
CA ALA A 148 8.50 1.35 -17.27
C ALA A 148 7.89 0.68 -18.51
N SER A 149 7.16 -0.41 -18.33
CA SER A 149 6.50 -1.12 -19.42
C SER A 149 5.48 -0.22 -20.10
N SER A 150 5.37 -0.32 -21.43
CA SER A 150 4.34 0.37 -22.21
C SER A 150 2.93 -0.21 -22.02
N GLY A 151 2.80 -1.30 -21.26
CA GLY A 151 1.54 -1.96 -20.93
C GLY A 151 1.50 -2.48 -19.49
N VAL A 152 0.32 -2.93 -19.05
CA VAL A 152 0.10 -3.51 -17.72
C VAL A 152 0.69 -4.91 -17.68
N LEU A 153 1.66 -5.14 -16.79
CA LEU A 153 2.21 -6.47 -16.52
C LEU A 153 1.25 -7.28 -15.65
N SER A 154 1.20 -8.61 -15.86
CA SER A 154 0.56 -9.48 -14.88
C SER A 154 1.34 -9.43 -13.56
N PRO A 155 0.71 -9.72 -12.40
CA PRO A 155 1.43 -9.75 -11.12
C PRO A 155 2.64 -10.70 -11.12
N ALA A 156 2.54 -11.85 -11.81
CA ALA A 156 3.62 -12.81 -11.93
C ALA A 156 4.78 -12.28 -12.79
N ASP A 157 4.46 -11.65 -13.93
CA ASP A 157 5.48 -11.06 -14.81
C ASP A 157 6.19 -9.88 -14.15
N TYR A 158 5.42 -9.03 -13.46
CA TYR A 158 5.96 -7.92 -12.69
C TYR A 158 6.94 -8.41 -11.61
N LEU A 159 6.54 -9.41 -10.80
CA LEU A 159 7.41 -9.97 -9.77
C LEU A 159 8.68 -10.58 -10.38
N THR A 160 8.55 -11.34 -11.48
CA THR A 160 9.67 -11.95 -12.18
C THR A 160 10.64 -10.89 -12.70
N GLN A 161 10.14 -9.86 -13.38
CA GLN A 161 10.98 -8.78 -13.91
C GLN A 161 11.64 -7.97 -12.79
N MET A 162 10.91 -7.65 -11.72
CA MET A 162 11.45 -6.95 -10.55
C MET A 162 12.57 -7.75 -9.90
N GLN A 163 12.40 -9.08 -9.76
CA GLN A 163 13.43 -9.96 -9.20
C GLN A 163 14.70 -9.98 -10.05
N LEU A 164 14.57 -10.06 -11.38
CA LEU A 164 15.69 -10.06 -12.33
C LEU A 164 16.37 -8.69 -12.49
N SER A 165 15.66 -7.60 -12.20
CA SER A 165 16.19 -6.24 -12.29
C SER A 165 17.21 -5.96 -11.19
N SER A 166 18.27 -5.21 -11.50
CA SER A 166 19.18 -4.61 -10.53
C SER A 166 18.91 -3.13 -10.35
N ARG A 167 18.47 -2.46 -11.42
CA ARG A 167 18.26 -1.02 -11.50
C ARG A 167 16.90 -0.70 -12.12
N PRO A 168 15.79 -0.89 -11.39
CA PRO A 168 14.47 -0.58 -11.91
C PRO A 168 14.22 0.94 -11.97
N ALA A 169 13.61 1.42 -13.05
CA ALA A 169 13.08 2.78 -13.13
C ALA A 169 11.68 2.80 -12.52
N LEU A 170 11.50 3.54 -11.42
CA LEU A 170 10.24 3.59 -10.69
C LEU A 170 9.90 5.02 -10.26
N TYR A 171 8.62 5.32 -10.10
CA TYR A 171 8.17 6.54 -9.43
C TYR A 171 7.86 6.26 -7.95
N PHE A 172 7.63 7.32 -7.17
CA PHE A 172 7.27 7.18 -5.76
C PHE A 172 5.90 6.51 -5.59
N GLY A 173 5.89 5.24 -5.20
CA GLY A 173 4.68 4.46 -5.00
C GLY A 173 5.00 3.07 -4.45
N GLN A 174 4.00 2.17 -4.46
CA GLN A 174 4.13 0.81 -3.94
C GLN A 174 5.36 0.06 -4.47
N ALA A 175 5.59 0.10 -5.78
CA ALA A 175 6.70 -0.59 -6.44
C ALA A 175 8.08 -0.11 -5.98
N LEU A 176 8.22 1.17 -5.61
CA LEU A 176 9.47 1.71 -5.05
C LEU A 176 9.84 0.95 -3.78
N PHE A 177 8.90 0.80 -2.84
CA PHE A 177 9.18 0.14 -1.57
C PHE A 177 9.40 -1.37 -1.72
N GLU A 178 8.75 -2.00 -2.69
CA GLU A 178 9.06 -3.40 -3.06
C GLU A 178 10.50 -3.55 -3.55
N ALA A 179 10.96 -2.64 -4.41
CA ALA A 179 12.34 -2.63 -4.90
C ALA A 179 13.36 -2.31 -3.80
N LEU A 180 13.05 -1.36 -2.91
CA LEU A 180 13.90 -1.03 -1.76
C LEU A 180 14.01 -2.21 -0.78
N TYR A 181 12.90 -2.90 -0.49
CA TYR A 181 12.92 -4.11 0.34
C TYR A 181 13.80 -5.20 -0.26
N ALA A 182 13.75 -5.36 -1.58
CA ALA A 182 14.58 -6.30 -2.34
C ALA A 182 16.04 -5.84 -2.53
N GLY A 183 16.46 -4.71 -1.93
CA GLY A 183 17.83 -4.22 -2.00
C GLY A 183 18.26 -3.70 -3.39
N LYS A 184 17.30 -3.28 -4.24
CA LYS A 184 17.59 -2.81 -5.60
C LYS A 184 18.18 -1.39 -5.60
N HIS A 185 18.83 -1.02 -6.70
CA HIS A 185 19.27 0.35 -6.96
C HIS A 185 18.27 1.08 -7.86
N VAL A 186 17.28 1.71 -7.25
CA VAL A 186 16.16 2.34 -7.96
C VAL A 186 16.59 3.62 -8.67
N GLN A 187 16.23 3.73 -9.96
CA GLN A 187 16.27 4.98 -10.72
C GLN A 187 14.92 5.69 -10.51
N LEU A 188 14.85 6.54 -9.48
CA LEU A 188 13.60 7.15 -9.03
C LEU A 188 13.28 8.38 -9.89
N TYR A 189 12.13 8.38 -10.55
CA TYR A 189 11.68 9.50 -11.39
C TYR A 189 10.32 10.07 -10.94
N PRO A 190 10.07 11.38 -11.16
CA PRO A 190 8.77 11.98 -10.90
C PRO A 190 7.78 11.68 -12.05
N ILE A 191 6.50 11.54 -11.69
CA ILE A 191 5.38 11.57 -12.66
C ILE A 191 4.50 12.84 -12.50
N SER A 192 4.78 13.64 -11.48
CA SER A 192 4.22 14.97 -11.23
C SER A 192 5.11 15.71 -10.23
N ASP A 193 4.91 17.02 -10.07
CA ASP A 193 5.62 17.84 -9.07
C ASP A 193 5.45 17.28 -7.66
N TYR A 194 4.24 16.80 -7.37
CA TYR A 194 3.92 16.16 -6.10
C TYR A 194 4.77 14.90 -5.85
N HIS A 195 5.00 14.06 -6.88
CA HIS A 195 5.88 12.90 -6.74
C HIS A 195 7.36 13.29 -6.66
N MET A 196 7.76 14.41 -7.26
CA MET A 196 9.11 14.95 -7.07
C MET A 196 9.36 15.30 -5.60
N GLN A 197 8.44 16.04 -4.98
CA GLN A 197 8.53 16.42 -3.57
C GLN A 197 8.62 15.19 -2.64
N LEU A 198 7.84 14.14 -2.92
CA LEU A 198 7.93 12.87 -2.18
C LEU A 198 9.30 12.18 -2.35
N ALA A 199 9.82 12.17 -3.59
CA ALA A 199 11.11 11.55 -3.90
C ALA A 199 12.27 12.30 -3.24
N GLU A 200 12.29 13.63 -3.34
CA GLU A 200 13.27 14.50 -2.69
C GLU A 200 13.24 14.35 -1.17
N ASP A 201 12.04 14.35 -0.57
CA ASP A 201 11.88 14.17 0.88
C ASP A 201 12.40 12.80 1.36
N LEU A 202 12.12 11.72 0.62
CA LEU A 202 12.69 10.40 0.93
C LEU A 202 14.21 10.42 0.87
N VAL A 203 14.79 10.92 -0.23
CA VAL A 203 16.26 10.97 -0.38
C VAL A 203 16.90 11.80 0.72
N ARG A 204 16.31 12.96 1.05
CA ARG A 204 16.75 13.82 2.15
C ARG A 204 16.77 13.06 3.48
N ARG A 205 15.65 12.40 3.83
CA ARG A 205 15.53 11.64 5.09
C ARG A 205 16.48 10.44 5.16
N LEU A 206 16.74 9.78 4.02
CA LEU A 206 17.74 8.71 3.96
C LEU A 206 19.15 9.21 4.22
N ASN A 207 19.51 10.38 3.68
CA ASN A 207 20.81 11.00 3.95
C ASN A 207 20.95 11.46 5.42
N GLU A 208 19.85 11.87 6.05
CA GLU A 208 19.82 12.24 7.48
C GLU A 208 19.85 11.01 8.40
N ASN A 209 19.27 9.88 7.97
CA ASN A 209 19.21 8.65 8.74
C ASN A 209 19.36 7.43 7.82
N ASN A 210 20.60 6.95 7.69
CA ASN A 210 20.94 5.77 6.90
C ASN A 210 20.24 4.48 7.39
N ALA A 211 19.75 4.44 8.64
CA ALA A 211 19.02 3.31 9.18
C ALA A 211 17.51 3.39 8.95
N LEU A 212 16.98 4.47 8.36
CA LEU A 212 15.54 4.67 8.19
C LEU A 212 14.86 3.53 7.41
N LEU A 213 15.50 2.98 6.37
CA LEU A 213 14.94 1.86 5.61
C LEU A 213 14.84 0.56 6.41
N GLN A 214 15.51 0.44 7.56
CA GLN A 214 15.33 -0.74 8.44
C GLN A 214 13.91 -0.82 9.00
N ALA A 215 13.17 0.30 9.01
CA ALA A 215 11.75 0.32 9.34
C ALA A 215 10.88 -0.41 8.30
N LEU A 216 11.35 -0.55 7.04
CA LEU A 216 10.72 -1.34 6.00
C LEU A 216 11.07 -2.83 6.20
N ASP A 217 10.49 -3.42 7.24
CA ASP A 217 10.83 -4.78 7.70
C ASP A 217 10.00 -5.91 7.06
N GLY A 218 9.03 -5.57 6.21
CA GLY A 218 8.17 -6.54 5.52
C GLY A 218 7.05 -7.13 6.38
N LEU A 219 6.87 -6.65 7.62
CA LEU A 219 5.80 -7.12 8.50
C LEU A 219 4.51 -6.29 8.38
N GLY A 220 4.47 -5.27 7.52
CA GLY A 220 3.30 -4.39 7.35
C GLY A 220 2.01 -5.15 7.03
N LEU A 221 2.04 -6.09 6.09
CA LEU A 221 0.89 -6.94 5.77
C LEU A 221 0.38 -7.73 6.99
N THR A 222 1.31 -8.33 7.75
CA THR A 222 0.99 -9.11 8.96
C THR A 222 0.38 -8.22 10.04
N ARG A 223 0.96 -7.04 10.28
CA ARG A 223 0.46 -6.06 11.27
C ARG A 223 -0.96 -5.61 10.94
N VAL A 224 -1.23 -5.26 9.69
CA VAL A 224 -2.56 -4.85 9.25
C VAL A 224 -3.55 -6.00 9.42
N ALA A 225 -3.17 -7.23 9.04
CA ALA A 225 -4.04 -8.38 9.20
C ALA A 225 -4.30 -8.75 10.67
N ASP A 226 -3.29 -8.65 11.55
CA ASP A 226 -3.42 -8.84 13.00
C ASP A 226 -4.40 -7.83 13.60
N LEU A 227 -4.28 -6.57 13.20
CA LEU A 227 -5.18 -5.50 13.63
C LEU A 227 -6.63 -5.82 13.26
N LEU A 228 -6.89 -6.15 12.00
CA LEU A 228 -8.23 -6.48 11.51
C LEU A 228 -8.79 -7.73 12.20
N GLN A 229 -7.96 -8.75 12.43
CA GLN A 229 -8.36 -9.92 13.20
C GLN A 229 -8.72 -9.57 14.65
N GLY A 230 -7.96 -8.69 15.28
CA GLY A 230 -8.24 -8.16 16.62
C GLY A 230 -9.59 -7.41 16.68
N VAL A 231 -9.89 -6.60 15.67
CA VAL A 231 -11.19 -5.92 15.55
C VAL A 231 -12.34 -6.93 15.43
N HIS A 232 -12.19 -7.97 14.59
CA HIS A 232 -13.19 -9.03 14.47
C HIS A 232 -13.46 -9.75 15.79
N ARG A 233 -12.40 -10.09 16.55
CA ARG A 233 -12.56 -10.73 17.87
C ARG A 233 -13.34 -9.84 18.84
N LYS A 234 -13.06 -8.54 18.86
CA LYS A 234 -13.79 -7.57 19.70
C LYS A 234 -15.26 -7.46 19.29
N ASN A 235 -15.56 -7.51 18.00
CA ASN A 235 -16.93 -7.43 17.49
C ASN A 235 -17.74 -8.72 17.70
N GLN A 236 -17.09 -9.86 17.99
CA GLN A 236 -17.76 -11.12 18.35
C GLN A 236 -18.04 -11.25 19.86
N GLY A 237 -17.36 -10.47 20.70
CA GLY A 237 -17.48 -10.51 22.17
C GLY A 237 -18.35 -9.40 22.77
N LYS A 238 -18.99 -8.55 21.96
CA LYS A 238 -19.98 -7.58 22.44
C LYS A 238 -21.37 -8.21 22.36
N PRO A 239 -22.11 -8.33 23.48
CA PRO A 239 -23.50 -8.81 23.48
C PRO A 239 -24.42 -7.87 22.69
#